data_AF-A0A9Q3HJC9-F1
#
_entry.id   AF-A0A9Q3HJC9-F1
#
_cell.length_a   1.000
_cell.length_b   1.000
_cell.length_c   1.000
_cell.angle_alpha   90.00
_cell.angle_beta   90.00
_cell.angle_gamma   90.00
#
_symmetry.space_group_name_H-M   'P 1'
#
loop_
_entity.id
_entity.type
_entity.pdbx_description
1 polymer ?
#
loop_
_entity_poly.entity_id
_entity_poly.type
_entity_poly.pdbx_seq_one_letter_code
_entity_poly.pdbx_strand_id
1 'polypeptide(L)'
;MVEEYNDQWENELEAHNSNLICDVAQGPVWRKLFSSDYKGSGLCLGLSLFINWFNPLKNKLAVQKLSMGIISLNCLNLPPHLQYQTQYTCFSGIIPSPNQPMMITINNILTPLVNELYKLNNGLTILTQKYPHGGKVVVKLVTLVGDIVAVHKVAGFKSHLATKFCSWCEINASDQHKLELGSPRKGRNVLEAAVSGKTLNLHSAKRR
;
A
#
# COMPACT_ATOMS: atom_id res chain seq x y z
N MET A 1 -12.94 20.28 -4.65
CA MET A 1 -12.62 18.99 -5.34
C MET A 1 -11.24 18.48 -4.92
N VAL A 2 -10.88 17.22 -5.22
CA VAL A 2 -9.55 16.65 -4.86
C VAL A 2 -8.39 17.48 -5.40
N GLU A 3 -8.50 18.00 -6.64
CA GLU A 3 -7.47 18.84 -7.27
C GLU A 3 -7.23 20.14 -6.48
N GLU A 4 -8.30 20.84 -6.08
CA GLU A 4 -8.21 22.07 -5.30
C GLU A 4 -7.58 21.85 -3.92
N TYR A 5 -7.99 20.77 -3.22
CA TYR A 5 -7.41 20.43 -1.92
C TYR A 5 -5.95 20.00 -2.03
N ASN A 6 -5.56 19.32 -3.11
CA ASN A 6 -4.16 18.99 -3.38
C ASN A 6 -3.33 20.26 -3.59
N ASP A 7 -3.78 21.16 -4.48
CA ASP A 7 -3.05 22.40 -4.76
C ASP A 7 -2.91 23.26 -3.49
N GLN A 8 -3.97 23.38 -2.70
CA GLN A 8 -3.93 24.10 -1.42
C GLN A 8 -2.92 23.48 -0.44
N TRP A 9 -2.97 22.16 -0.28
CA TRP A 9 -2.08 21.46 0.64
C TRP A 9 -0.62 21.51 0.21
N GLU A 10 -0.34 21.38 -1.09
CA GLU A 10 1.01 21.50 -1.63
C GLU A 10 1.60 22.89 -1.32
N ASN A 11 0.83 23.96 -1.52
CA ASN A 11 1.25 25.31 -1.16
C ASN A 11 1.49 25.47 0.35
N GLU A 12 0.66 24.87 1.21
CA GLU A 12 0.86 24.89 2.67
C GLU A 12 2.15 24.17 3.07
N LEU A 13 2.44 23.02 2.46
CA LEU A 13 3.66 22.25 2.71
C LEU A 13 4.92 22.98 2.24
N GLU A 14 4.85 23.72 1.14
CA GLU A 14 5.95 24.57 0.63
C GLU A 14 6.18 25.80 1.52
N ALA A 15 5.11 26.42 2.01
CA ALA A 15 5.19 27.55 2.92
C ALA A 15 5.75 27.15 4.30
N HIS A 16 5.62 25.88 4.68
CA HIS A 16 6.09 25.34 5.96
C HIS A 16 7.63 25.19 5.98
N ASN A 17 8.31 26.30 6.25
CA ASN A 17 9.78 26.40 6.25
C ASN A 17 10.41 25.89 7.56
N SER A 18 10.09 24.66 7.95
CA SER A 18 10.62 24.01 9.16
C SER A 18 11.40 22.75 8.83
N ASN A 19 12.44 22.45 9.60
CA ASN A 19 13.15 21.16 9.52
C ASN A 19 12.30 19.96 9.99
N LEU A 20 11.09 20.20 10.50
CA LEU A 20 10.16 19.15 10.93
C LEU A 20 9.35 18.65 9.73
N ILE A 21 9.28 17.33 9.56
CA ILE A 21 8.38 16.68 8.61
C ILE A 21 7.02 16.54 9.29
N CYS A 22 5.98 17.17 8.74
CA CYS A 22 4.60 17.07 9.20
C CYS A 22 3.73 16.17 8.31
N ASP A 23 4.19 15.85 7.09
CA ASP A 23 3.46 15.02 6.14
C ASP A 23 4.38 14.11 5.30
N VAL A 24 3.82 13.01 4.79
CA VAL A 24 4.52 12.06 3.92
C VAL A 24 5.06 12.71 2.64
N ALA A 25 4.38 13.73 2.13
CA ALA A 25 4.75 14.44 0.92
C ALA A 25 6.09 15.19 1.03
N GLN A 26 6.49 15.57 2.25
CA GLN A 26 7.78 16.20 2.50
C GLN A 26 8.94 15.19 2.51
N GLY A 27 8.64 13.90 2.64
CA GLY A 27 9.62 12.83 2.75
C GLY A 27 10.48 12.64 1.48
N PRO A 28 11.73 12.15 1.62
CA PRO A 28 12.66 12.03 0.49
C PRO A 28 12.17 11.03 -0.56
N VAL A 29 11.45 9.98 -0.16
CA VAL A 29 10.86 9.00 -1.08
C VAL A 29 9.78 9.64 -1.93
N TRP A 30 8.91 10.46 -1.32
CA TRP A 30 7.89 11.19 -2.06
C TRP A 30 8.54 12.15 -3.05
N ARG A 31 9.43 13.04 -2.60
CA ARG A 31 10.13 13.95 -3.51
C ARG A 31 10.72 13.21 -4.70
N LYS A 32 11.43 12.10 -4.48
CA LYS A 32 11.98 11.27 -5.56
C LYS A 32 10.92 10.70 -6.51
N LEU A 33 9.80 10.20 -6.00
CA LEU A 33 8.72 9.62 -6.82
C LEU A 33 7.99 10.66 -7.67
N PHE A 34 7.93 11.91 -7.20
CA PHE A 34 7.17 12.99 -7.83
C PHE A 34 8.05 14.02 -8.57
N SER A 35 9.38 13.97 -8.41
CA SER A 35 10.35 14.89 -9.06
C SER A 35 10.40 14.80 -10.59
N SER A 36 10.13 13.62 -11.17
CA SER A 36 10.36 13.37 -12.61
C SER A 36 9.13 13.59 -13.49
N ASP A 37 7.94 13.54 -12.91
CA ASP A 37 6.71 13.34 -13.68
C ASP A 37 5.89 14.62 -13.87
N TYR A 38 6.38 15.76 -13.35
CA TYR A 38 5.63 17.01 -13.30
C TYR A 38 6.38 18.18 -13.95
N LYS A 39 6.18 18.33 -15.26
CA LYS A 39 6.39 19.60 -15.98
C LYS A 39 5.16 19.90 -16.83
N GLY A 40 4.06 20.32 -16.18
CA GLY A 40 3.23 21.39 -16.72
C GLY A 40 1.82 21.08 -17.28
N SER A 41 1.29 19.86 -17.26
CA SER A 41 -0.09 19.63 -17.79
C SER A 41 -0.83 18.39 -17.24
N GLY A 42 -0.57 18.02 -15.99
CA GLY A 42 -1.11 16.78 -15.42
C GLY A 42 -1.54 16.88 -13.96
N LEU A 43 -1.93 15.73 -13.40
CA LEU A 43 -2.20 15.51 -11.98
C LEU A 43 -1.43 14.26 -11.54
N CYS A 44 -0.62 14.35 -10.48
CA CYS A 44 0.12 13.20 -9.96
C CYS A 44 -0.34 12.90 -8.53
N LEU A 45 -0.97 11.75 -8.34
CA LEU A 45 -1.55 11.34 -7.08
C LEU A 45 -0.79 10.18 -6.45
N GLY A 46 -0.37 10.35 -5.20
CA GLY A 46 0.10 9.30 -4.31
C GLY A 46 -1.05 8.65 -3.59
N LEU A 47 -1.16 7.33 -3.70
CA LEU A 47 -2.15 6.54 -2.98
C LEU A 47 -1.50 5.65 -1.91
N SER A 48 -2.23 5.42 -0.83
CA SER A 48 -2.00 4.29 0.07
C SER A 48 -2.99 3.17 -0.23
N LEU A 49 -2.51 1.94 -0.33
CA LEU A 49 -3.36 0.74 -0.36
C LEU A 49 -3.53 0.22 1.05
N PHE A 50 -4.74 0.28 1.58
CA PHE A 50 -5.10 -0.36 2.83
C PHE A 50 -5.65 -1.77 2.56
N ILE A 51 -5.19 -2.73 3.35
CA ILE A 51 -5.76 -4.07 3.40
C ILE A 51 -5.70 -4.63 4.81
N ASN A 52 -6.83 -5.10 5.31
CA ASN A 52 -6.89 -5.81 6.58
C ASN A 52 -8.04 -6.81 6.59
N TRP A 53 -7.97 -7.79 7.49
CA TRP A 53 -9.07 -8.70 7.79
C TRP A 53 -9.55 -8.52 9.22
N PHE A 54 -10.87 -8.60 9.40
CA PHE A 54 -11.51 -8.53 10.71
C PHE A 54 -12.64 -9.53 10.81
N ASN A 55 -13.06 -9.81 12.04
CA ASN A 55 -14.25 -10.60 12.30
C ASN A 55 -15.50 -9.70 12.20
N PRO A 56 -16.35 -9.86 11.17
CA PRO A 56 -17.52 -9.01 11.00
C PRO A 56 -18.55 -9.17 12.14
N LEU A 57 -18.52 -10.29 12.87
CA LEU A 57 -19.43 -10.57 13.99
C LEU A 57 -18.89 -10.13 15.36
N LYS A 58 -17.71 -9.48 15.39
CA LYS A 58 -16.94 -9.13 16.59
C LYS A 58 -16.44 -10.37 17.35
N ASN A 59 -15.41 -10.17 18.17
CA ASN A 59 -14.78 -11.23 18.94
C ASN A 59 -15.61 -11.53 20.21
N LYS A 60 -16.67 -12.32 20.09
CA LYS A 60 -17.38 -12.94 21.23
C LYS A 60 -16.96 -14.41 21.34
N LEU A 61 -16.65 -14.87 22.55
CA LEU A 61 -16.06 -16.20 22.82
C LEU A 61 -16.88 -17.38 22.27
N ALA A 62 -18.20 -17.21 22.08
CA ALA A 62 -19.12 -18.24 21.60
C ALA A 62 -19.47 -18.15 20.10
N VAL A 63 -18.90 -17.20 19.35
CA VAL A 63 -19.21 -16.99 17.93
C VAL A 63 -18.11 -17.55 17.04
N GLN A 64 -18.50 -18.12 15.90
CA GLN A 64 -17.58 -18.61 14.87
C GLN A 64 -16.54 -17.54 14.52
N LYS A 65 -15.25 -17.92 14.50
CA LYS A 65 -14.17 -17.04 14.05
C LYS A 65 -14.27 -16.86 12.54
N LEU A 66 -14.93 -15.79 12.12
CA LEU A 66 -15.02 -15.37 10.73
C LEU A 66 -13.96 -14.31 10.43
N SER A 67 -13.58 -14.23 9.16
CA SER A 67 -12.61 -13.26 8.68
C SER A 67 -13.08 -12.70 7.34
N MET A 68 -13.39 -11.41 7.32
CA MET A 68 -13.71 -10.64 6.12
C MET A 68 -12.61 -9.62 5.89
N GLY A 69 -12.19 -9.43 4.64
CA GLY A 69 -11.17 -8.46 4.27
C GLY A 69 -11.73 -7.24 3.57
N ILE A 70 -11.09 -6.10 3.76
CA ILE A 70 -11.38 -4.85 3.04
C ILE A 70 -10.13 -4.39 2.33
N ILE A 71 -10.32 -3.90 1.10
CA ILE A 71 -9.28 -3.28 0.29
C ILE A 71 -9.76 -1.86 -0.03
N SER A 72 -8.98 -0.86 0.35
CA SER A 72 -9.27 0.55 0.03
C SER A 72 -8.03 1.31 -0.38
N LEU A 73 -8.24 2.37 -1.16
CA LEU A 73 -7.23 3.32 -1.59
C LEU A 73 -7.55 4.69 -1.00
N ASN A 74 -6.53 5.37 -0.48
CA ASN A 74 -6.65 6.71 0.07
C ASN A 74 -5.65 7.64 -0.61
N CYS A 75 -6.08 8.86 -0.92
CA CYS A 75 -5.25 9.87 -1.57
C CYS A 75 -4.38 10.59 -0.53
N LEU A 76 -3.07 10.38 -0.60
CA LEU A 76 -2.09 10.96 0.33
C LEU A 76 -1.74 12.41 0.00
N ASN A 77 -2.16 12.90 -1.16
CA ASN A 77 -2.04 14.30 -1.55
C ASN A 77 -2.98 15.24 -0.78
N LEU A 78 -4.01 14.68 -0.16
CA LEU A 78 -4.94 15.49 0.63
C LEU A 78 -4.32 15.87 1.98
N PRO A 79 -4.75 16.97 2.60
CA PRO A 79 -4.41 17.28 3.99
C PRO A 79 -4.71 16.09 4.92
N PRO A 80 -3.89 15.83 5.96
CA PRO A 80 -4.04 14.66 6.85
C PRO A 80 -5.44 14.46 7.42
N HIS A 81 -6.15 15.54 7.74
CA HIS A 81 -7.50 15.50 8.29
C HIS A 81 -8.58 15.08 7.26
N LEU A 82 -8.26 15.10 5.96
CA LEU A 82 -9.14 14.67 4.86
C LEU A 82 -8.80 13.27 4.33
N GLN A 83 -7.54 12.84 4.38
CA GLN A 83 -7.04 11.60 3.73
C GLN A 83 -7.89 10.35 4.01
N TYR A 84 -8.39 10.20 5.24
CA TYR A 84 -9.12 9.02 5.71
C TYR A 84 -10.62 9.26 5.95
N GLN A 85 -11.16 10.38 5.48
CA GLN A 85 -12.60 10.57 5.49
C GLN A 85 -13.25 9.66 4.45
N THR A 86 -14.46 9.17 4.76
CA THR A 86 -15.18 8.21 3.90
C THR A 86 -15.39 8.73 2.49
N GLN A 87 -15.65 10.03 2.32
CA GLN A 87 -15.85 10.67 1.01
C GLN A 87 -14.59 10.73 0.13
N TYR A 88 -13.39 10.56 0.71
CA TYR A 88 -12.11 10.56 0.01
C TYR A 88 -11.44 9.18 0.00
N THR A 89 -12.13 8.15 0.52
CA THR A 89 -11.67 6.78 0.53
C THR A 89 -12.27 6.03 -0.65
N CYS A 90 -11.43 5.57 -1.57
CA CYS A 90 -11.87 4.72 -2.67
C CYS A 90 -11.94 3.27 -2.19
N PHE A 91 -13.15 2.72 -2.15
CA PHE A 91 -13.36 1.33 -1.81
C PHE A 91 -13.09 0.43 -3.01
N SER A 92 -12.06 -0.41 -2.94
CA SER A 92 -11.61 -1.22 -4.08
C SER A 92 -12.07 -2.67 -4.03
N GLY A 93 -12.44 -3.21 -2.86
CA GLY A 93 -13.00 -4.56 -2.80
C GLY A 93 -13.25 -5.12 -1.40
N ILE A 94 -14.04 -6.19 -1.37
CA ILE A 94 -14.29 -7.05 -0.20
C ILE A 94 -13.70 -8.42 -0.48
N ILE A 95 -12.99 -8.96 0.50
CA ILE A 95 -12.59 -10.36 0.52
C ILE A 95 -13.60 -11.11 1.39
N PRO A 96 -14.39 -12.03 0.81
CA PRO A 96 -15.49 -12.66 1.53
C PRO A 96 -15.00 -13.55 2.69
N SER A 97 -15.85 -13.60 3.71
CA SER A 97 -15.84 -14.58 4.81
C SER A 97 -15.99 -16.01 4.27
N PRO A 98 -15.49 -17.08 4.94
CA PRO A 98 -15.12 -17.15 6.36
C PRO A 98 -13.64 -16.99 6.70
N ASN A 99 -12.74 -17.13 5.73
CA ASN A 99 -11.31 -17.28 6.01
C ASN A 99 -10.47 -16.19 5.36
N GLN A 100 -9.34 -15.88 6.00
CA GLN A 100 -8.29 -15.11 5.34
C GLN A 100 -7.78 -15.87 4.10
N PRO A 101 -7.52 -15.18 2.98
CA PRO A 101 -6.98 -15.81 1.79
C PRO A 101 -5.57 -16.34 2.05
N MET A 102 -5.21 -17.41 1.35
CA MET A 102 -3.83 -17.88 1.27
C MET A 102 -2.97 -16.90 0.46
N MET A 103 -1.64 -17.01 0.58
CA MET A 103 -0.68 -16.18 -0.16
C MET A 103 -0.89 -16.21 -1.68
N ILE A 104 -1.32 -17.34 -2.25
CA ILE A 104 -1.56 -17.42 -3.70
C ILE A 104 -2.90 -16.78 -4.08
N THR A 105 -3.93 -17.00 -3.25
CA THR A 105 -5.27 -16.45 -3.45
C THR A 105 -5.27 -14.92 -3.36
N ILE A 106 -4.52 -14.33 -2.42
CA ILE A 106 -4.46 -12.87 -2.30
C ILE A 106 -3.85 -12.21 -3.54
N ASN A 107 -2.85 -12.85 -4.16
CA ASN A 107 -2.28 -12.35 -5.42
C ASN A 107 -3.36 -12.30 -6.51
N ASN A 108 -4.13 -13.38 -6.66
CA ASN A 108 -5.21 -13.44 -7.65
C ASN A 108 -6.30 -12.40 -7.40
N ILE A 109 -6.65 -12.16 -6.13
CA ILE A 109 -7.62 -11.13 -5.73
C ILE A 109 -7.11 -9.72 -6.10
N LEU A 110 -5.82 -9.45 -5.89
CA LEU A 110 -5.23 -8.13 -6.12
C LEU A 110 -4.82 -7.87 -7.57
N THR A 111 -4.65 -8.91 -8.40
CA THR A 111 -4.31 -8.79 -9.83
C THR A 111 -5.08 -7.69 -10.58
N PRO A 112 -6.43 -7.64 -10.55
CA PRO A 112 -7.16 -6.59 -11.26
C PRO A 112 -6.79 -5.18 -10.77
N LEU A 113 -6.67 -4.98 -9.46
CA LEU A 113 -6.31 -3.69 -8.88
C LEU A 113 -4.88 -3.28 -9.26
N VAL A 114 -3.93 -4.21 -9.16
CA VAL A 114 -2.53 -3.99 -9.54
C VAL A 114 -2.41 -3.63 -11.02
N ASN A 115 -3.17 -4.28 -11.91
CA ASN A 115 -3.17 -3.98 -13.34
C ASN A 115 -3.67 -2.56 -13.63
N GLU A 116 -4.73 -2.10 -12.96
CA GLU A 116 -5.21 -0.72 -13.11
C GLU A 116 -4.22 0.31 -12.55
N LEU A 117 -3.66 0.06 -11.37
CA LEU A 117 -2.61 0.92 -10.80
C LEU A 117 -1.37 0.99 -11.70
N TYR A 118 -1.00 -0.11 -12.35
CA TYR A 118 0.12 -0.13 -13.30
C TYR A 118 -0.14 0.75 -14.52
N LYS A 119 -1.37 0.72 -15.08
CA LYS A 119 -1.76 1.62 -16.19
C LYS A 119 -1.71 3.08 -15.74
N LEU A 120 -2.31 3.40 -14.58
CA LEU A 120 -2.33 4.74 -14.03
C LEU A 120 -0.93 5.26 -13.69
N ASN A 121 0.00 4.39 -13.28
CA ASN A 121 1.39 4.76 -13.02
C ASN A 121 2.15 5.22 -14.27
N ASN A 122 1.76 4.72 -15.45
CA ASN A 122 2.30 5.18 -16.74
C ASN A 122 1.64 6.49 -17.22
N GLY A 123 0.49 6.81 -16.64
CA GLY A 123 -0.31 8.00 -16.93
C GLY A 123 -1.42 7.74 -17.93
N LEU A 124 -2.59 8.31 -17.65
CA LEU A 124 -3.77 8.29 -18.52
C LEU A 124 -4.27 9.72 -18.74
N THR A 125 -4.76 10.02 -19.93
CA THR A 125 -5.44 11.30 -20.18
C THR A 125 -6.87 11.21 -19.66
N ILE A 126 -7.21 12.01 -18.65
CA ILE A 126 -8.52 12.04 -18.02
C ILE A 126 -9.07 13.45 -18.09
N LEU A 127 -10.35 13.58 -18.44
CA LEU A 127 -11.08 14.85 -18.36
C LEU A 127 -11.37 15.16 -16.90
N THR A 128 -10.95 16.33 -16.43
CA THR A 128 -11.27 16.83 -15.09
C THR A 128 -11.84 18.24 -15.19
N GLN A 129 -12.38 18.78 -14.10
CA GLN A 129 -12.85 20.17 -14.11
C GLN A 129 -11.68 21.15 -14.32
N LYS A 130 -10.48 20.87 -13.79
CA LYS A 130 -9.27 21.67 -14.06
C LYS A 130 -8.72 21.45 -15.47
N TYR A 131 -8.92 20.27 -16.05
CA TYR A 131 -8.44 19.89 -17.39
C TYR A 131 -9.60 19.44 -18.30
N PRO A 132 -10.42 20.39 -18.80
CA PRO A 132 -11.62 20.07 -19.61
C PRO A 132 -11.29 19.51 -21.00
N HIS A 133 -10.05 19.66 -21.47
CA HIS A 133 -9.55 19.05 -22.71
C HIS A 133 -8.70 17.80 -22.47
N GLY A 134 -8.64 17.34 -21.22
CA GLY A 134 -7.85 16.19 -20.79
C GLY A 134 -6.53 16.62 -20.17
N GLY A 135 -6.26 16.10 -18.99
CA GLY A 135 -4.98 16.24 -18.28
C GLY A 135 -4.35 14.87 -18.09
N LYS A 136 -3.02 14.80 -18.13
CA LYS A 136 -2.32 13.54 -17.84
C LYS A 136 -2.40 13.25 -16.34
N VAL A 137 -3.18 12.25 -15.95
CA VAL A 137 -3.28 11.77 -14.56
C VAL A 137 -2.33 10.60 -14.37
N VAL A 138 -1.39 10.74 -13.44
CA VAL A 138 -0.44 9.69 -13.03
C VAL A 138 -0.76 9.31 -11.58
N VAL A 139 -0.81 8.01 -11.28
CA VAL A 139 -1.01 7.52 -9.91
C VAL A 139 0.19 6.70 -9.46
N LYS A 140 0.75 7.03 -8.29
CA LYS A 140 1.82 6.29 -7.64
C LYS A 140 1.27 5.59 -6.40
N LEU A 141 1.49 4.29 -6.28
CA LEU A 141 1.26 3.60 -5.01
C LEU A 141 2.45 3.85 -4.09
N VAL A 142 2.24 4.62 -3.02
CA VAL A 142 3.31 5.07 -2.12
C VAL A 142 3.44 4.16 -0.92
N THR A 143 2.32 3.76 -0.32
CA THR A 143 2.32 2.95 0.91
C THR A 143 1.34 1.79 0.85
N LEU A 144 1.71 0.71 1.54
CA LEU A 144 0.84 -0.41 1.86
C LEU A 144 0.56 -0.36 3.35
N VAL A 145 -0.71 -0.26 3.72
CA VAL A 145 -1.20 -0.05 5.08
C VAL A 145 -2.03 -1.26 5.51
N GLY A 146 -1.84 -1.70 6.73
CA GLY A 146 -2.54 -2.84 7.30
C GLY A 146 -1.85 -3.29 8.58
N ASP A 147 -2.39 -4.32 9.23
CA ASP A 147 -1.62 -5.00 10.26
C ASP A 147 -0.42 -5.74 9.64
N ILE A 148 0.53 -6.13 10.47
CA ILE A 148 1.77 -6.77 9.99
C ILE A 148 1.49 -8.06 9.20
N VAL A 149 0.43 -8.79 9.54
CA VAL A 149 0.05 -10.05 8.90
C VAL A 149 -0.43 -9.78 7.46
N ALA A 150 -1.26 -8.75 7.28
CA ALA A 150 -1.79 -8.32 6.00
C ALA A 150 -0.73 -7.72 5.11
N VAL A 151 0.08 -6.81 5.65
CA VAL A 151 1.19 -6.20 4.91
C VAL A 151 2.16 -7.29 4.45
N HIS A 152 2.53 -8.25 5.29
CA HIS A 152 3.43 -9.33 4.88
C HIS A 152 2.84 -10.20 3.79
N LYS A 153 1.55 -10.54 3.93
CA LYS A 153 0.85 -11.40 2.99
C LYS A 153 0.74 -10.76 1.60
N VAL A 154 0.51 -9.45 1.53
CA VAL A 154 0.41 -8.71 0.27
C VAL A 154 1.77 -8.34 -0.32
N ALA A 155 2.72 -7.88 0.49
CA ALA A 155 4.04 -7.49 0.02
C ALA A 155 4.97 -8.70 -0.27
N GLY A 156 4.54 -9.92 0.05
CA GLY A 156 5.33 -11.13 -0.15
C GLY A 156 6.44 -11.33 0.88
N PHE A 157 6.36 -10.68 2.03
CA PHE A 157 7.25 -10.96 3.15
C PHE A 157 6.94 -12.33 3.77
N LYS A 158 7.91 -12.86 4.52
CA LYS A 158 7.70 -14.06 5.34
C LYS A 158 6.74 -13.74 6.48
N SER A 159 6.14 -14.78 7.08
CA SER A 159 5.29 -14.62 8.27
C SER A 159 5.99 -13.79 9.35
N HIS A 160 5.22 -13.03 10.12
CA HIS A 160 5.71 -12.34 11.33
C HIS A 160 6.31 -13.31 12.37
N LEU A 161 6.02 -14.62 12.26
CA LEU A 161 6.60 -15.68 13.09
C LEU A 161 7.84 -16.34 12.45
N ALA A 162 8.27 -15.90 11.27
CA ALA A 162 9.41 -16.49 10.59
C ALA A 162 10.74 -16.04 11.21
N THR A 163 11.82 -16.80 10.97
CA THR A 163 13.17 -16.42 11.38
C THR A 163 13.54 -15.02 10.88
N LYS A 164 13.13 -14.66 9.66
CA LYS A 164 13.29 -13.32 9.09
C LYS A 164 11.94 -12.63 9.03
N PHE A 165 11.48 -12.10 10.17
CA PHE A 165 10.15 -11.51 10.32
C PHE A 165 10.09 -10.02 9.91
N CYS A 166 11.16 -9.24 10.10
CA CYS A 166 11.10 -7.79 9.92
C CYS A 166 10.87 -7.40 8.45
N SER A 167 9.89 -6.52 8.20
CA SER A 167 9.59 -5.93 6.87
C SER A 167 10.69 -4.99 6.38
N TRP A 168 11.47 -4.44 7.32
CA TRP A 168 12.49 -3.43 7.02
C TRP A 168 13.86 -4.03 6.79
N CYS A 169 14.36 -4.85 7.71
CA CYS A 169 15.73 -5.40 7.66
C CYS A 169 15.74 -6.93 7.68
N GLU A 170 16.93 -7.52 7.58
CA GLU A 170 17.13 -8.96 7.58
C GLU A 170 17.52 -9.54 8.94
N ILE A 171 17.13 -8.93 10.05
CA ILE A 171 17.43 -9.47 11.38
C ILE A 171 16.76 -10.83 11.61
N ASN A 172 17.39 -11.68 12.43
CA ASN A 172 16.78 -12.92 12.88
C ASN A 172 15.86 -12.68 14.08
N ALA A 173 14.81 -13.49 14.22
CA ALA A 173 13.92 -13.48 15.38
C ALA A 173 14.67 -13.69 16.71
N SER A 174 15.72 -14.53 16.72
CA SER A 174 16.61 -14.73 17.88
C SER A 174 17.36 -13.45 18.29
N ASP A 175 17.58 -12.55 17.36
CA ASP A 175 18.33 -11.31 17.55
C ASP A 175 17.41 -10.09 17.66
N GLN A 176 16.09 -10.27 17.86
CA GLN A 176 15.13 -9.17 17.92
C GLN A 176 15.51 -8.08 18.94
N HIS A 177 16.16 -8.45 20.04
CA HIS A 177 16.64 -7.52 21.06
C HIS A 177 17.76 -6.57 20.56
N LYS A 178 18.36 -6.86 19.40
CA LYS A 178 19.37 -6.04 18.71
C LYS A 178 18.77 -5.21 17.58
N LEU A 179 17.46 -5.01 17.57
CA LEU A 179 16.78 -4.23 16.55
C LEU A 179 17.24 -2.77 16.61
N GLU A 180 17.93 -2.36 15.55
CA GLU A 180 18.28 -0.98 15.26
C GLU A 180 17.74 -0.61 13.86
N LEU A 181 17.77 0.69 13.53
CA LEU A 181 17.43 1.17 12.19
C LEU A 181 18.47 0.68 11.17
N GLY A 182 18.26 -0.51 10.63
CA GLY A 182 19.12 -1.12 9.62
C GLY A 182 18.86 -0.62 8.20
N SER A 183 19.57 -1.17 7.21
CA SER A 183 19.28 -0.88 5.81
C SER A 183 17.95 -1.50 5.38
N PRO A 184 17.12 -0.78 4.60
CA PRO A 184 15.86 -1.31 4.10
C PRO A 184 16.08 -2.45 3.11
N ARG A 185 15.18 -3.44 3.14
CA ARG A 185 15.12 -4.53 2.17
C ARG A 185 14.92 -3.96 0.77
N LYS A 186 15.61 -4.58 -0.20
CA LYS A 186 15.40 -4.28 -1.62
C LYS A 186 14.23 -5.11 -2.15
N GLY A 187 13.30 -4.47 -2.87
CA GLY A 187 12.12 -5.15 -3.41
C GLY A 187 12.43 -6.38 -4.28
N ARG A 188 13.52 -6.34 -5.06
CA ARG A 188 13.96 -7.51 -5.87
C ARG A 188 14.27 -8.73 -5.01
N ASN A 189 15.00 -8.54 -3.91
CA ASN A 189 15.35 -9.63 -3.00
C ASN A 189 14.10 -10.22 -2.32
N VAL A 190 13.12 -9.36 -1.97
CA VAL A 190 11.83 -9.82 -1.41
C VAL A 190 11.07 -10.65 -2.43
N LEU A 191 11.04 -10.20 -3.69
CA LEU A 191 10.38 -10.92 -4.78
C LEU A 191 11.05 -12.28 -5.05
N GLU A 192 12.37 -12.32 -5.15
CA GLU A 192 13.14 -13.56 -5.35
C GLU A 192 12.88 -14.58 -4.23
N ALA A 193 12.84 -14.11 -2.97
CA ALA A 193 12.52 -14.94 -1.82
C ALA A 193 11.07 -15.46 -1.88
N ALA A 194 10.12 -14.62 -2.30
CA ALA A 194 8.71 -15.00 -2.43
C ALA A 194 8.51 -16.05 -3.54
N VAL A 195 9.17 -15.88 -4.69
CA VAL A 195 9.13 -16.85 -5.80
C VAL A 195 9.75 -18.18 -5.39
N SER A 196 10.93 -18.15 -4.76
CA SER A 196 11.61 -19.36 -4.25
C SER A 196 10.72 -20.11 -3.25
N GLY A 197 10.03 -19.40 -2.37
CA GLY A 197 9.08 -19.98 -1.42
C GLY A 197 7.85 -20.62 -2.08
N LYS A 198 7.35 -20.05 -3.20
CA LYS A 198 6.26 -20.67 -3.97
C LYS A 198 6.69 -22.01 -4.58
N THR A 199 7.89 -22.06 -5.17
CA THR A 199 8.43 -23.29 -5.79
C THR A 199 8.62 -24.41 -4.76
N LEU A 200 9.16 -24.11 -3.58
CA LEU A 200 9.32 -25.08 -2.50
C LEU A 200 7.97 -25.65 -2.01
N ASN A 201 6.96 -24.79 -1.86
CA ASN A 201 5.62 -25.22 -1.40
C ASN A 201 4.89 -26.12 -2.41
N LEU A 202 5.08 -25.89 -3.71
CA LEU A 202 4.55 -26.75 -4.77
C LEU A 202 5.18 -28.15 -4.75
N HIS A 203 6.47 -28.26 -4.43
CA HIS A 203 7.14 -29.55 -4.27
C HIS A 203 6.72 -30.29 -3.01
N SER A 204 6.44 -29.60 -1.90
CA SER A 204 5.91 -30.23 -0.68
C SER A 204 4.44 -30.63 -0.79
N ALA A 205 3.63 -29.91 -1.59
CA ALA A 205 2.24 -30.25 -1.83
C ALA A 205 2.06 -31.48 -2.74
N LYS A 206 3.05 -31.78 -3.59
CA LYS A 206 3.08 -33.01 -4.42
C LYS A 206 3.54 -34.27 -3.67
N ARG A 207 3.94 -34.15 -2.39
CA ARG A 207 4.38 -35.26 -1.54
C ARG A 207 3.36 -35.63 -0.45
N ARG A 208 2.12 -35.15 -0.54
CA ARG A 208 1.01 -35.51 0.34
C ARG A 208 -0.09 -36.19 -0.44
#